data_AF-A0A5C9BZS6-F1
#
_entry.id   AF-A0A5C9BZS6-F1
#
_cell.length_a   1.000
_cell.length_b   1.000
_cell.length_c   1.000
_cell.angle_alpha   90.00
_cell.angle_beta   90.00
_cell.angle_gamma   90.00
#
_symmetry.space_group_name_H-M   'P 1'
#
loop_
_entity.id
_entity.type
_entity.pdbx_description
1 polymer ?
#
loop_
_entity_poly.entity_id
_entity_poly.type
_entity_poly.pdbx_seq_one_letter_code
_entity_poly.pdbx_strand_id
1 'polypeptide(L)'
;MEKPKNITVNKSSLSFFTKKGFSDTFLSNKLEGPSGIIFLLTSSVFFAFVISKYGMVPGIMIILLLIGLPVVYGLVAFPKFGLVVFLTCAYFIMWVGRFGIDFPLGTLMDLMEVLFIIGLFIQQKKKADWEIFKGPMSTMILIWILYNLIEVINPTAESRLAWVYTVRSVAVIMLMYFIFLYNIRTKEFVKLILKMWLLFSLIGALYGLKQQYIGFSDAEDRYLHSDPNIELLLFIGGQWRKFSIYNDPVAFSYNMVVSSLLCLGILTGPISKNKKIIVASIALLCLLSMLYSGTRGAFVLPPVALVMFAILKFNKQVMIAGIAFMLIMAAAIFIPTTNPTLYRFQTAFRPSEDASFNVRKINQKRIQPFIQTHPLGGGLGATGTWGQRFAPNSMLANFPPDSGYVRVAVELGWVGLFIFCLLIFTILRVGINHCFAIQDPELKSYCLAMVLIIFTFHVGNYPQEAIVQFPSNVYFYLAAALIEICYRIDQKSNTIPITK
;
A
#
# COMPACT_ATOMS: atom_id res chain seq x y z
N MET A 1 43.34 13.94 -30.54
CA MET A 1 43.17 14.95 -29.48
C MET A 1 41.82 15.63 -29.68
N GLU A 2 40.76 15.09 -29.09
CA GLU A 2 39.45 15.72 -29.05
C GLU A 2 39.14 16.09 -27.59
N LYS A 3 38.74 17.34 -27.36
CA LYS A 3 38.41 17.89 -26.05
C LYS A 3 37.15 17.22 -25.49
N PRO A 4 37.07 16.97 -24.16
CA PRO A 4 35.87 16.41 -23.55
C PRO A 4 34.73 17.44 -23.52
N LYS A 5 33.54 17.02 -23.98
CA LYS A 5 32.29 17.79 -23.85
C LYS A 5 31.84 17.78 -22.38
N ASN A 6 31.87 18.95 -21.75
CA ASN A 6 31.28 19.17 -20.43
C ASN A 6 29.77 18.90 -20.46
N ILE A 7 29.33 17.85 -19.77
CA ILE A 7 27.91 17.62 -19.47
C ILE A 7 27.54 18.55 -18.32
N THR A 8 27.02 19.73 -18.65
CA THR A 8 26.39 20.62 -17.67
C THR A 8 25.14 19.93 -17.10
N VAL A 9 25.23 19.50 -15.85
CA VAL A 9 24.09 19.06 -15.04
C VAL A 9 23.08 20.21 -14.98
N ASN A 10 21.94 20.01 -15.63
CA ASN A 10 20.88 21.00 -15.71
C ASN A 10 20.24 21.20 -14.33
N LYS A 11 20.72 22.21 -13.59
CA LYS A 11 20.21 22.66 -12.28
C LYS A 11 18.76 23.20 -12.31
N SER A 12 18.11 23.26 -13.48
CA SER A 12 16.79 23.88 -13.66
C SER A 12 15.62 23.13 -13.03
N SER A 13 15.73 21.83 -12.73
CA SER A 13 14.59 21.09 -12.16
C SER A 13 14.39 21.31 -10.66
N LEU A 14 15.37 21.89 -9.95
CA LEU A 14 15.25 22.24 -8.52
C LEU A 14 14.89 23.72 -8.28
N SER A 15 15.03 24.59 -9.29
CA SER A 15 14.71 26.02 -9.14
C SER A 15 13.22 26.33 -9.21
N PHE A 16 12.38 25.36 -9.58
CA PHE A 16 10.92 25.55 -9.58
C PHE A 16 10.34 25.71 -8.16
N PHE A 17 11.03 25.20 -7.14
CA PHE A 17 10.58 25.23 -5.73
C PHE A 17 11.26 26.31 -4.88
N THR A 18 12.12 27.16 -5.45
CA THR A 18 12.62 28.34 -4.74
C THR A 18 11.71 29.53 -4.99
N LYS A 19 11.59 30.42 -4.01
CA LYS A 19 10.79 31.67 -4.06
C LYS A 19 11.03 32.50 -5.33
N LYS A 20 12.20 32.32 -5.97
CA LYS A 20 12.66 32.98 -7.19
C LYS A 20 12.11 32.37 -8.49
N GLY A 21 11.77 31.08 -8.51
CA GLY A 21 11.25 30.41 -9.72
C GLY A 21 9.77 30.72 -10.01
N PHE A 22 8.99 31.04 -8.96
CA PHE A 22 7.58 31.42 -9.09
C PHE A 22 7.41 32.91 -9.46
N SER A 23 8.28 33.78 -8.92
CA SER A 23 8.30 35.22 -9.21
C SER A 23 8.70 35.56 -10.65
N ASP A 24 9.44 34.67 -11.32
CA ASP A 24 9.97 34.90 -12.68
C ASP A 24 9.09 34.31 -13.79
N THR A 25 7.88 33.82 -13.47
CA THR A 25 6.96 33.30 -14.49
C THR A 25 6.24 34.44 -15.21
N PHE A 26 6.09 34.33 -16.53
CA PHE A 26 5.38 35.32 -17.36
C PHE A 26 3.97 35.69 -16.82
N LEU A 27 3.32 34.78 -16.07
CA LEU A 27 2.06 35.04 -15.37
C LEU A 27 2.21 35.98 -14.17
N SER A 28 3.22 35.83 -13.30
CA SER A 28 3.38 36.68 -12.10
C SER A 28 3.66 38.14 -12.50
N ASN A 29 4.57 38.35 -13.46
CA ASN A 29 4.92 39.69 -13.93
C ASN A 29 3.75 40.44 -14.60
N LYS A 30 2.77 39.71 -15.16
CA LYS A 30 1.58 40.30 -15.81
C LYS A 30 0.41 40.45 -14.85
N LEU A 31 0.35 39.63 -13.79
CA LEU A 31 -0.63 39.70 -12.72
C LEU A 31 -0.31 40.79 -11.68
N GLU A 32 0.96 41.12 -11.49
CA GLU A 32 1.42 42.19 -10.58
C GLU A 32 1.29 43.60 -11.19
N GLY A 33 1.04 43.70 -12.50
CA GLY A 33 0.74 44.99 -13.16
C GLY A 33 -0.67 45.50 -12.88
N PRO A 34 -0.97 46.79 -13.16
CA PRO A 34 -2.30 47.38 -12.94
C PRO A 34 -3.44 46.60 -13.62
N SER A 35 -3.19 46.05 -14.81
CA SER A 35 -4.14 45.20 -15.53
C SER A 35 -4.43 43.87 -14.84
N GLY A 36 -3.43 43.30 -14.15
CA GLY A 36 -3.56 42.07 -13.40
C GLY A 36 -4.37 42.27 -12.11
N ILE A 37 -4.13 43.38 -11.42
CA ILE A 37 -4.91 43.77 -10.23
C ILE A 37 -6.38 44.02 -10.61
N ILE A 38 -6.64 44.73 -11.71
CA ILE A 38 -8.01 44.95 -12.21
C ILE A 38 -8.70 43.63 -12.54
N PHE A 39 -8.02 42.69 -13.20
CA PHE A 39 -8.55 41.36 -13.52
C PHE A 39 -8.85 40.53 -12.27
N LEU A 40 -7.97 40.55 -11.26
CA LEU A 40 -8.19 39.84 -10.00
C LEU A 40 -9.35 40.44 -9.21
N LEU A 41 -9.49 41.77 -9.18
CA LEU A 41 -10.62 42.46 -8.55
C LEU A 41 -11.94 42.17 -9.26
N THR A 42 -11.97 42.21 -10.60
CA THR A 42 -13.19 41.86 -11.35
C THR A 42 -13.55 40.39 -11.18
N SER A 43 -12.57 39.50 -11.16
CA SER A 43 -12.79 38.07 -10.90
C SER A 43 -13.30 37.83 -9.47
N SER A 44 -12.77 38.53 -8.46
CA SER A 44 -13.23 38.38 -7.07
C SER A 44 -14.66 38.88 -6.89
N VAL A 45 -15.01 40.02 -7.49
CA VAL A 45 -16.37 40.57 -7.47
C VAL A 45 -17.34 39.67 -8.23
N PHE A 46 -16.93 39.11 -9.38
CA PHE A 46 -17.72 38.14 -10.13
C PHE A 46 -17.99 36.88 -9.31
N PHE A 47 -16.95 36.30 -8.68
CA PHE A 47 -17.12 35.11 -7.84
C PHE A 47 -17.98 35.40 -6.61
N ALA A 48 -17.79 36.55 -5.95
CA ALA A 48 -18.63 36.98 -4.83
C ALA A 48 -20.11 37.14 -5.24
N PHE A 49 -20.37 37.73 -6.41
CA PHE A 49 -21.73 37.87 -6.96
C PHE A 49 -22.37 36.51 -7.27
N VAL A 50 -21.63 35.60 -7.91
CA VAL A 50 -22.12 34.25 -8.25
C VAL A 50 -22.42 33.44 -6.98
N ILE A 51 -21.56 33.51 -5.97
CA ILE A 51 -21.78 32.86 -4.66
C ILE A 51 -22.98 33.46 -3.95
N SER A 52 -23.12 34.79 -3.97
CA SER A 52 -24.25 35.48 -3.35
C SER A 52 -25.60 35.12 -3.99
N LYS A 53 -25.64 34.93 -5.32
CA LYS A 53 -26.90 34.67 -6.05
C LYS A 53 -27.30 33.19 -6.10
N TYR A 54 -26.33 32.29 -6.20
CA TYR A 54 -26.56 30.85 -6.43
C TYR A 54 -26.12 29.97 -5.24
N GLY A 55 -25.73 30.58 -4.12
CA GLY A 55 -25.39 29.89 -2.87
C GLY A 55 -24.00 29.24 -2.87
N MET A 56 -23.82 28.27 -1.98
CA MET A 56 -22.51 27.66 -1.69
C MET A 56 -21.98 26.77 -2.82
N VAL A 57 -22.85 26.18 -3.64
CA VAL A 57 -22.50 25.23 -4.71
C VAL A 57 -21.53 25.83 -5.74
N PRO A 58 -21.79 27.02 -6.33
CA PRO A 58 -20.83 27.68 -7.21
C PRO A 58 -19.49 27.98 -6.52
N GLY A 59 -19.51 28.37 -5.24
CA GLY A 59 -18.28 28.64 -4.48
C GLY A 59 -17.38 27.43 -4.35
N ILE A 60 -17.97 26.26 -4.06
CA ILE A 60 -17.26 24.98 -4.03
C ILE A 60 -16.73 24.63 -5.43
N MET A 61 -17.52 24.83 -6.49
CA MET A 61 -17.10 24.57 -7.87
C MET A 61 -15.93 25.45 -8.30
N ILE A 62 -15.91 26.73 -7.89
CA ILE A 62 -14.81 27.66 -8.17
C ILE A 62 -13.54 27.20 -7.43
N ILE A 63 -13.64 26.76 -6.18
CA ILE A 63 -12.50 26.23 -5.41
C ILE A 63 -11.98 24.94 -6.07
N LEU A 64 -12.87 24.03 -6.47
CA LEU A 64 -12.51 22.81 -7.20
C LEU A 64 -11.83 23.14 -8.53
N LEU A 65 -12.27 24.17 -9.24
CA LEU A 65 -11.63 24.62 -10.47
C LEU A 65 -10.25 25.21 -10.19
N LEU A 66 -10.12 26.13 -9.23
CA LEU A 66 -8.89 26.85 -8.94
C LEU A 66 -7.80 26.00 -8.29
N ILE A 67 -8.18 25.01 -7.48
CA ILE A 67 -7.24 24.12 -6.77
C ILE A 67 -7.16 22.77 -7.47
N GLY A 68 -8.30 22.19 -7.86
CA GLY A 68 -8.36 20.86 -8.45
C GLY A 68 -7.67 20.78 -9.81
N LEU A 69 -7.86 21.75 -10.71
CA LEU A 69 -7.18 21.71 -12.02
C LEU A 69 -5.66 21.81 -11.92
N PRO A 70 -5.07 22.74 -11.13
CA PRO A 70 -3.63 22.75 -10.93
C PRO A 70 -3.10 21.48 -10.28
N VAL A 71 -3.85 20.88 -9.33
CA VAL A 71 -3.47 19.60 -8.73
C VAL A 71 -3.49 18.48 -9.78
N VAL A 72 -4.57 18.33 -10.54
CA VAL A 72 -4.70 17.33 -11.62
C VAL A 72 -3.60 17.51 -12.68
N TYR A 73 -3.34 18.75 -13.11
CA TYR A 73 -2.23 19.05 -14.00
C TYR A 73 -0.89 18.66 -13.36
N GLY A 74 -0.71 18.98 -12.08
CA GLY A 74 0.48 18.61 -11.32
C GLY A 74 0.72 17.11 -11.26
N LEU A 75 -0.35 16.31 -11.06
CA LEU A 75 -0.28 14.84 -11.01
C LEU A 75 0.26 14.26 -12.33
N VAL A 76 -0.19 14.78 -13.47
CA VAL A 76 0.16 14.25 -14.80
C VAL A 76 1.48 14.85 -15.31
N ALA A 77 1.71 16.14 -15.12
CA ALA A 77 2.87 16.85 -15.65
C ALA A 77 4.14 16.61 -14.82
N PHE A 78 4.00 16.36 -13.50
CA PHE A 78 5.13 16.14 -12.59
C PHE A 78 5.00 14.77 -11.90
N PRO A 79 5.47 13.68 -12.53
CA PRO A 79 5.22 12.32 -12.03
C PRO A 79 5.75 12.07 -10.60
N LYS A 80 6.89 12.67 -10.24
CA LYS A 80 7.43 12.56 -8.86
C LYS A 80 6.48 13.16 -7.82
N PHE A 81 5.92 14.33 -8.12
CA PHE A 81 4.93 14.97 -7.26
C PHE A 81 3.66 14.13 -7.21
N GLY A 82 3.16 13.68 -8.36
CA GLY A 82 1.97 12.85 -8.44
C GLY A 82 2.08 11.57 -7.61
N LEU A 83 3.19 10.84 -7.73
CA LEU A 83 3.43 9.62 -6.94
C LEU A 83 3.49 9.91 -5.44
N VAL A 84 4.14 11.01 -5.02
CA VAL A 84 4.19 11.42 -3.60
C VAL A 84 2.79 11.70 -3.07
N VAL A 85 1.96 12.43 -3.82
CA VAL A 85 0.57 12.71 -3.43
C VAL A 85 -0.24 11.42 -3.36
N PHE A 86 -0.15 10.55 -4.37
CA PHE A 86 -0.89 9.29 -4.42
C PHE A 86 -0.55 8.36 -3.24
N LEU A 87 0.73 8.17 -2.95
CA LEU A 87 1.17 7.35 -1.82
C LEU A 87 0.71 7.94 -0.47
N THR A 88 0.70 9.28 -0.36
CA THR A 88 0.16 9.96 0.83
C THR A 88 -1.34 9.74 0.95
N CYS A 89 -2.10 9.92 -0.13
CA CYS A 89 -3.53 9.66 -0.16
C CYS A 89 -3.83 8.21 0.23
N ALA A 90 -3.12 7.23 -0.33
CA ALA A 90 -3.32 5.82 -0.01
C ALA A 90 -3.23 5.51 1.50
N TYR A 91 -2.33 6.20 2.23
CA TYR A 91 -2.18 6.04 3.69
C TYR A 91 -3.28 6.71 4.50
N PHE A 92 -3.69 7.92 4.12
CA PHE A 92 -4.56 8.76 4.94
C PHE A 92 -6.03 8.73 4.51
N ILE A 93 -6.36 8.13 3.36
CA ILE A 93 -7.71 8.21 2.81
C ILE A 93 -8.77 7.61 3.74
N MET A 94 -8.48 6.47 4.35
CA MET A 94 -9.39 5.82 5.31
C MET A 94 -9.54 6.63 6.59
N TRP A 95 -8.48 7.33 7.01
CA TRP A 95 -8.52 8.22 8.15
C TRP A 95 -9.37 9.46 7.86
N VAL A 96 -9.23 10.07 6.67
CA VAL A 96 -10.04 11.22 6.24
C VAL A 96 -11.52 10.85 6.15
N GLY A 97 -11.85 9.66 5.64
CA GLY A 97 -13.23 9.19 5.54
C GLY A 97 -13.96 9.10 6.88
N ARG A 98 -13.23 8.93 7.99
CA ARG A 98 -13.83 8.85 9.34
C ARG A 98 -14.28 10.17 9.93
N PHE A 99 -13.91 11.30 9.32
CA PHE A 99 -14.41 12.60 9.77
C PHE A 99 -15.85 12.89 9.31
N GLY A 100 -16.56 11.90 8.76
CA GLY A 100 -17.96 12.03 8.34
C GLY A 100 -18.12 12.78 7.02
N ILE A 101 -17.05 12.80 6.20
CA ILE A 101 -17.11 13.39 4.87
C ILE A 101 -17.81 12.38 3.95
N ASP A 102 -19.05 12.66 3.57
CA ASP A 102 -19.81 11.88 2.59
C ASP A 102 -19.30 12.15 1.16
N PHE A 103 -18.08 11.68 0.91
CA PHE A 103 -17.42 11.80 -0.37
C PHE A 103 -16.85 10.43 -0.77
N PRO A 104 -17.01 9.99 -2.03
CA PRO A 104 -16.55 8.68 -2.48
C PRO A 104 -15.03 8.69 -2.63
N LEU A 105 -14.33 8.65 -1.50
CA LEU A 105 -12.87 8.75 -1.42
C LEU A 105 -12.17 7.65 -2.24
N GLY A 106 -12.72 6.43 -2.30
CA GLY A 106 -12.20 5.40 -3.19
C GLY A 106 -12.18 5.83 -4.67
N THR A 107 -13.22 6.53 -5.14
CA THR A 107 -13.30 7.02 -6.52
C THR A 107 -12.26 8.12 -6.81
N LEU A 108 -11.83 8.87 -5.79
CA LEU A 108 -10.71 9.81 -5.95
C LEU A 108 -9.41 9.07 -6.25
N MET A 109 -9.13 7.95 -5.55
CA MET A 109 -7.94 7.13 -5.84
C MET A 109 -8.01 6.55 -7.24
N ASP A 110 -9.16 6.02 -7.65
CA ASP A 110 -9.37 5.49 -8.99
C ASP A 110 -9.16 6.57 -10.07
N LEU A 111 -9.63 7.81 -9.84
CA LEU A 111 -9.39 8.93 -10.75
C LEU A 111 -7.89 9.22 -10.87
N MET A 112 -7.14 9.22 -9.76
CA MET A 112 -5.69 9.40 -9.80
C MET A 112 -5.00 8.29 -10.58
N GLU A 113 -5.40 7.03 -10.40
CA GLU A 113 -4.86 5.89 -11.15
C GLU A 113 -5.10 6.05 -12.66
N VAL A 114 -6.32 6.40 -13.08
CA VAL A 114 -6.64 6.67 -14.49
C VAL A 114 -5.79 7.81 -15.05
N LEU A 115 -5.63 8.90 -14.29
CA LEU A 115 -4.76 10.01 -14.68
C LEU A 115 -3.30 9.60 -14.83
N PHE A 116 -2.79 8.71 -13.97
CA PHE A 116 -1.44 8.17 -14.12
C PHE A 116 -1.30 7.25 -15.33
N ILE A 117 -2.32 6.45 -15.65
CA ILE A 117 -2.33 5.61 -16.86
C ILE A 117 -2.26 6.51 -18.11
N ILE A 118 -3.11 7.54 -18.18
CA ILE A 118 -3.09 8.53 -19.27
C ILE A 118 -1.72 9.23 -19.32
N GLY A 119 -1.21 9.65 -18.16
CA GLY A 119 0.10 10.28 -18.04
C GLY A 119 1.24 9.38 -18.49
N LEU A 120 1.17 8.08 -18.23
CA LEU A 120 2.13 7.08 -18.69
C LEU A 120 2.10 7.00 -20.22
N PHE A 121 0.94 6.91 -20.86
CA PHE A 121 0.84 6.88 -22.32
C PHE A 121 1.37 8.17 -22.99
N ILE A 122 1.09 9.34 -22.41
CA ILE A 122 1.63 10.62 -22.89
C ILE A 122 3.15 10.62 -22.80
N GLN A 123 3.72 10.13 -21.71
CA GLN A 123 5.16 10.04 -21.54
C GLN A 123 5.80 8.99 -22.46
N GLN A 124 5.15 7.83 -22.63
CA GLN A 124 5.54 6.77 -23.57
C GLN A 124 5.66 7.31 -25.01
N LYS A 125 4.74 8.18 -25.42
CA LYS A 125 4.77 8.83 -26.74
C LYS A 125 5.98 9.76 -26.91
N LYS A 126 6.43 10.42 -25.84
CA LYS A 126 7.61 11.30 -25.85
C LYS A 126 8.92 10.53 -25.72
N LYS A 127 8.94 9.49 -24.88
CA LYS A 127 10.09 8.61 -24.60
C LYS A 127 9.58 7.20 -24.44
N ALA A 128 9.65 6.44 -25.52
CA ALA A 128 9.23 5.05 -25.54
C ALA A 128 10.20 4.20 -24.69
N ASP A 129 9.68 3.59 -23.64
CA ASP A 129 10.38 2.59 -22.85
C ASP A 129 9.48 1.36 -22.73
N TRP A 130 9.61 0.46 -23.69
CA TRP A 130 8.87 -0.80 -23.73
C TRP A 130 9.50 -1.88 -22.85
N GLU A 131 10.68 -1.64 -22.28
CA GLU A 131 11.34 -2.60 -21.41
C GLU A 131 10.58 -2.79 -20.09
N ILE A 132 9.78 -1.81 -19.67
CA ILE A 132 8.97 -1.92 -18.45
C ILE A 132 7.96 -3.07 -18.49
N PHE A 133 7.51 -3.47 -19.68
CA PHE A 133 6.57 -4.58 -19.87
C PHE A 133 7.27 -5.93 -20.03
N LYS A 134 8.60 -5.92 -20.11
CA LYS A 134 9.42 -7.11 -20.24
C LYS A 134 9.91 -7.54 -18.86
N GLY A 135 10.01 -8.84 -18.66
CA GLY A 135 10.55 -9.42 -17.45
C GLY A 135 9.55 -10.32 -16.73
N PRO A 136 10.04 -11.26 -15.92
CA PRO A 136 9.20 -12.29 -15.29
C PRO A 136 8.09 -11.70 -14.40
N MET A 137 8.37 -10.65 -13.62
CA MET A 137 7.35 -9.99 -12.80
C MET A 137 6.29 -9.28 -13.65
N SER A 138 6.72 -8.47 -14.62
CA SER A 138 5.84 -7.74 -15.53
C SER A 138 4.91 -8.68 -16.28
N THR A 139 5.43 -9.79 -16.82
CA THR A 139 4.62 -10.82 -17.50
C THR A 139 3.56 -11.41 -16.58
N MET A 140 3.93 -11.80 -15.35
CA MET A 140 2.96 -12.38 -14.42
C MET A 140 1.88 -11.39 -13.98
N ILE A 141 2.23 -10.11 -13.79
CA ILE A 141 1.25 -9.07 -13.47
C ILE A 141 0.28 -8.87 -14.65
N LEU A 142 0.77 -8.85 -15.89
CA LEU A 142 -0.09 -8.76 -17.08
C LEU A 142 -1.01 -9.98 -17.21
N ILE A 143 -0.50 -11.19 -16.95
CA ILE A 143 -1.32 -12.41 -16.94
C ILE A 143 -2.43 -12.30 -15.89
N TRP A 144 -2.11 -11.82 -14.68
CA TRP A 144 -3.11 -11.64 -13.63
C TRP A 144 -4.17 -10.60 -14.01
N ILE A 145 -3.75 -9.45 -14.54
CA ILE A 145 -4.68 -8.41 -15.00
C ILE A 145 -5.60 -8.97 -16.08
N LEU A 146 -5.03 -9.65 -17.09
CA LEU A 146 -5.80 -10.25 -18.17
C LEU A 146 -6.81 -11.29 -17.64
N TYR A 147 -6.40 -12.15 -16.71
CA TYR A 147 -7.28 -13.12 -16.08
C TYR A 147 -8.46 -12.43 -15.38
N ASN A 148 -8.21 -11.38 -14.60
CA ASN A 148 -9.28 -10.61 -13.93
C ASN A 148 -10.19 -9.88 -14.92
N LEU A 149 -9.68 -9.48 -16.09
CA LEU A 149 -10.51 -8.89 -17.15
C LEU A 149 -11.40 -9.95 -17.81
N ILE A 150 -10.90 -11.16 -18.04
CA ILE A 150 -11.66 -12.28 -18.62
C ILE A 150 -12.82 -12.72 -17.70
N GLU A 151 -12.72 -12.53 -16.39
CA GLU A 151 -13.82 -12.83 -15.47
C GLU A 151 -15.13 -12.08 -15.76
N VAL A 152 -15.09 -11.00 -16.55
CA VAL A 152 -16.30 -10.33 -17.01
C VAL A 152 -17.17 -11.21 -17.91
N ILE A 153 -16.62 -12.27 -18.51
CA ILE A 153 -17.35 -13.26 -19.31
C ILE A 153 -17.55 -14.59 -18.58
N ASN A 154 -17.14 -14.71 -17.31
CA ASN A 154 -17.30 -15.94 -16.54
C ASN A 154 -18.79 -16.37 -16.46
N PRO A 155 -19.20 -17.53 -17.02
CA PRO A 155 -20.60 -17.91 -17.09
C PRO A 155 -21.25 -18.19 -15.74
N THR A 156 -20.46 -18.45 -14.69
CA THR A 156 -20.94 -18.76 -13.33
C THR A 156 -21.14 -17.50 -12.48
N ALA A 157 -20.77 -16.32 -13.00
CA ALA A 157 -20.87 -15.07 -12.27
C ALA A 157 -22.32 -14.58 -12.18
N GLU A 158 -22.84 -14.53 -10.94
CA GLU A 158 -24.19 -14.09 -10.62
C GLU A 158 -24.43 -12.59 -10.96
N SER A 159 -23.38 -11.76 -10.92
CA SER A 159 -23.50 -10.34 -11.21
C SER A 159 -22.27 -9.75 -11.91
N ARG A 160 -22.49 -9.17 -13.10
CA ARG A 160 -21.47 -8.40 -13.82
C ARG A 160 -21.18 -7.05 -13.18
N LEU A 161 -22.13 -6.48 -12.43
CA LEU A 161 -21.90 -5.23 -11.71
C LEU A 161 -20.91 -5.42 -10.56
N ALA A 162 -20.97 -6.56 -9.85
CA ALA A 162 -19.98 -6.89 -8.82
C ALA A 162 -18.54 -6.89 -9.36
N TRP A 163 -18.35 -7.38 -10.59
CA TRP A 163 -17.08 -7.33 -11.29
C TRP A 163 -16.60 -5.87 -11.51
N VAL A 164 -17.47 -4.96 -11.97
CA VAL A 164 -17.10 -3.55 -12.24
C VAL A 164 -16.56 -2.85 -10.98
N TYR A 165 -17.16 -3.13 -9.82
CA TYR A 165 -16.70 -2.54 -8.56
C TYR A 165 -15.42 -3.18 -8.03
N THR A 166 -15.24 -4.49 -8.24
CA THR A 166 -14.12 -5.25 -7.68
C THR A 166 -12.86 -5.20 -8.55
N VAL A 167 -13.01 -5.15 -9.89
CA VAL A 167 -11.87 -5.11 -10.84
C VAL A 167 -11.00 -3.88 -10.63
N ARG A 168 -11.59 -2.76 -10.17
CA ARG A 168 -10.89 -1.52 -9.82
C ARG A 168 -9.87 -1.76 -8.71
N SER A 169 -10.33 -2.31 -7.58
CA SER A 169 -9.49 -2.51 -6.39
C SER A 169 -8.54 -3.71 -6.49
N VAL A 170 -8.67 -4.57 -7.49
CA VAL A 170 -7.85 -5.80 -7.63
C VAL A 170 -6.95 -5.76 -8.87
N ALA A 171 -7.46 -5.37 -10.04
CA ALA A 171 -6.72 -5.41 -11.31
C ALA A 171 -6.21 -4.03 -11.76
N VAL A 172 -7.03 -2.98 -11.68
CA VAL A 172 -6.62 -1.63 -12.10
C VAL A 172 -5.47 -1.12 -11.22
N ILE A 173 -5.55 -1.34 -9.91
CA ILE A 173 -4.49 -0.98 -8.98
C ILE A 173 -3.15 -1.69 -9.27
N MET A 174 -3.15 -2.87 -9.91
CA MET A 174 -1.90 -3.54 -10.32
C MET A 174 -1.15 -2.75 -11.39
N LEU A 175 -1.85 -1.93 -12.19
CA LEU A 175 -1.21 -1.08 -13.19
C LEU A 175 -0.28 -0.05 -12.55
N MET A 176 -0.48 0.27 -11.27
CA MET A 176 0.45 1.10 -10.50
C MET A 176 1.87 0.53 -10.46
N TYR A 177 2.04 -0.80 -10.54
CA TYR A 177 3.37 -1.41 -10.69
C TYR A 177 4.14 -0.82 -11.87
N PHE A 178 3.52 -0.74 -13.05
CA PHE A 178 4.14 -0.19 -14.26
C PHE A 178 4.39 1.31 -14.15
N ILE A 179 3.47 2.03 -13.50
CA ILE A 179 3.61 3.47 -13.25
C ILE A 179 4.81 3.73 -12.32
N PHE A 180 4.98 2.96 -11.25
CA PHE A 180 6.13 3.04 -10.37
C PHE A 180 7.42 2.68 -11.13
N LEU A 181 7.42 1.58 -11.89
CA LEU A 181 8.58 1.12 -12.65
C LEU A 181 9.00 2.15 -13.72
N TYR A 182 8.06 2.85 -14.35
CA TYR A 182 8.35 3.86 -15.37
C TYR A 182 8.88 5.18 -14.75
N ASN A 183 8.28 5.64 -13.65
CA ASN A 183 8.56 6.98 -13.11
C ASN A 183 9.69 7.01 -12.06
N ILE A 184 9.93 5.92 -11.32
CA ILE A 184 10.99 5.86 -10.30
C ILE A 184 12.31 5.44 -10.94
N ARG A 185 13.18 6.42 -11.20
CA ARG A 185 14.45 6.20 -11.92
C ARG A 185 15.72 6.53 -11.12
N THR A 186 15.61 7.19 -9.97
CA THR A 186 16.77 7.66 -9.21
C THR A 186 16.79 7.16 -7.77
N LYS A 187 17.99 6.96 -7.24
CA LYS A 187 18.23 6.47 -5.88
C LYS A 187 17.64 7.44 -4.84
N GLU A 188 17.75 8.74 -5.08
CA GLU A 188 17.23 9.79 -4.18
C GLU A 188 15.71 9.73 -4.06
N PHE A 189 15.03 9.40 -5.18
CA PHE A 189 13.58 9.30 -5.16
C PHE A 189 13.11 8.04 -4.43
N VAL A 190 13.82 6.92 -4.58
CA VAL A 190 13.60 5.74 -3.73
C VAL A 190 13.76 6.09 -2.25
N LYS A 191 14.83 6.82 -1.88
CA LYS A 191 15.03 7.29 -0.50
C LYS A 191 13.89 8.16 0.00
N LEU A 192 13.38 9.06 -0.84
CA LEU A 192 12.24 9.92 -0.47
C LEU A 192 11.01 9.07 -0.15
N ILE A 193 10.67 8.13 -1.04
CA ILE A 193 9.53 7.21 -0.86
C ILE A 193 9.67 6.40 0.44
N LEU A 194 10.84 5.81 0.70
CA LEU A 194 11.06 5.03 1.92
C LEU A 194 10.99 5.88 3.19
N LYS A 195 11.51 7.12 3.16
CA LYS A 195 11.39 8.06 4.28
C LYS A 195 9.94 8.45 4.55
N MET A 196 9.17 8.72 3.50
CA MET A 196 7.74 9.01 3.63
C MET A 196 6.99 7.81 4.20
N TRP A 197 7.27 6.61 3.68
CA TRP A 197 6.68 5.38 4.21
C TRP A 197 6.94 5.24 5.70
N LEU A 198 8.19 5.38 6.15
CA LEU A 198 8.54 5.34 7.57
C LEU A 198 7.86 6.44 8.38
N LEU A 199 7.74 7.66 7.85
CA LEU A 199 7.06 8.77 8.52
C LEU A 199 5.57 8.48 8.71
N PHE A 200 4.89 7.99 7.66
CA PHE A 200 3.46 7.66 7.73
C PHE A 200 3.20 6.49 8.67
N SER A 201 4.07 5.49 8.66
CA SER A 201 4.01 4.38 9.60
C SER A 201 4.26 4.82 11.03
N LEU A 202 5.17 5.77 11.27
CA LEU A 202 5.37 6.37 12.59
C LEU A 202 4.13 7.12 13.06
N ILE A 203 3.48 7.91 12.19
CA ILE A 203 2.21 8.58 12.49
C ILE A 203 1.15 7.54 12.85
N GLY A 204 0.99 6.49 12.05
CA GLY A 204 0.05 5.41 12.32
C GLY A 204 0.36 4.69 13.64
N ALA A 205 1.62 4.46 13.96
CA ALA A 205 1.99 3.80 15.20
C ALA A 205 1.71 4.67 16.43
N LEU A 206 2.04 5.96 16.38
CA LEU A 206 1.75 6.93 17.44
C LEU A 206 0.25 7.14 17.63
N TYR A 207 -0.51 7.19 16.53
CA TYR A 207 -1.96 7.35 16.59
C TYR A 207 -2.65 6.11 17.17
N GLY A 208 -2.12 4.90 16.91
CA GLY A 208 -2.55 3.67 17.59
C GLY A 208 -2.31 3.72 19.10
N LEU A 209 -1.15 4.25 19.53
CA LEU A 209 -0.86 4.45 20.95
C LEU A 209 -1.77 5.54 21.57
N LYS A 210 -2.10 6.60 20.83
CA LYS A 210 -3.11 7.59 21.24
C LYS A 210 -4.46 6.91 21.51
N GLN A 211 -4.93 6.05 20.60
CA GLN A 211 -6.20 5.33 20.80
C GLN A 211 -6.17 4.37 22.00
N GLN A 212 -4.99 3.89 22.40
CA GLN A 212 -4.83 3.01 23.56
C GLN A 212 -4.78 3.77 24.89
N TYR A 213 -4.01 4.86 24.98
CA TYR A 213 -3.73 5.54 26.25
C TYR A 213 -4.59 6.79 26.50
N ILE A 214 -5.01 7.48 25.44
CA ILE A 214 -5.84 8.69 25.53
C ILE A 214 -7.30 8.35 25.23
N GLY A 215 -7.53 7.46 24.26
CA GLY A 215 -8.86 7.03 23.82
C GLY A 215 -9.19 7.46 22.40
N PHE A 216 -10.41 7.14 21.95
CA PHE A 216 -10.91 7.53 20.62
C PHE A 216 -11.31 9.01 20.61
N SER A 217 -11.21 9.63 19.43
CA SER A 217 -11.79 10.95 19.20
C SER A 217 -13.29 10.86 18.95
N ASP A 218 -14.02 11.95 19.12
CA ASP A 218 -15.48 11.98 18.93
C ASP A 218 -15.92 11.47 17.56
N ALA A 219 -15.14 11.73 16.50
CA ALA A 219 -15.42 11.23 15.17
C ALA A 219 -15.27 9.70 15.08
N GLU A 220 -14.23 9.15 15.71
CA GLU A 220 -14.00 7.70 15.77
C GLU A 220 -15.03 7.01 16.66
N ASP A 221 -15.42 7.63 17.77
CA ASP A 221 -16.42 7.10 18.68
C ASP A 221 -17.81 7.03 18.03
N ARG A 222 -18.19 8.08 17.28
CA ARG A 222 -19.39 8.04 16.43
C ARG A 222 -19.35 6.92 15.39
N TYR A 223 -18.18 6.68 14.78
CA TYR A 223 -18.02 5.59 13.84
C TYR A 223 -18.18 4.22 14.52
N LEU A 224 -17.59 4.04 15.71
CA LEU A 224 -17.69 2.79 16.47
C LEU A 224 -19.13 2.43 16.84
N HIS A 225 -19.97 3.44 17.11
CA HIS A 225 -21.39 3.26 17.47
C HIS A 225 -22.36 3.48 16.28
N SER A 226 -21.84 3.58 15.05
CA SER A 226 -22.68 3.85 13.86
C SER A 226 -23.44 2.62 13.35
N ASP A 227 -22.90 1.42 13.55
CA ASP A 227 -23.48 0.16 13.10
C ASP A 227 -23.22 -0.93 14.16
N PRO A 228 -24.26 -1.65 14.63
CA PRO A 228 -24.11 -2.78 15.55
C PRO A 228 -23.10 -3.84 15.08
N ASN A 229 -22.93 -4.04 13.76
CA ASN A 229 -21.95 -4.97 13.22
C ASN A 229 -20.51 -4.51 13.46
N ILE A 230 -20.25 -3.20 13.39
CA ILE A 230 -18.93 -2.61 13.66
C ILE A 230 -18.59 -2.81 15.14
N GLU A 231 -19.54 -2.55 16.03
CA GLU A 231 -19.38 -2.77 17.46
C GLU A 231 -19.08 -4.24 17.77
N LEU A 232 -19.85 -5.18 17.22
CA LEU A 232 -19.63 -6.63 17.40
C LEU A 232 -18.25 -7.09 16.91
N LEU A 233 -17.75 -6.49 15.83
CA LEU A 233 -16.46 -6.84 15.21
C LEU A 233 -15.24 -6.23 15.93
N LEU A 234 -15.40 -5.03 16.50
CA LEU A 234 -14.30 -4.26 17.07
C LEU A 234 -14.25 -4.30 18.60
N PHE A 235 -15.39 -4.52 19.27
CA PHE A 235 -15.48 -4.67 20.72
C PHE A 235 -15.38 -6.15 21.10
N ILE A 236 -14.20 -6.57 21.56
CA ILE A 236 -13.94 -7.98 21.86
C ILE A 236 -13.28 -8.10 23.24
N GLY A 237 -13.92 -8.85 24.14
CA GLY A 237 -13.37 -9.15 25.47
C GLY A 237 -13.34 -7.92 26.38
N GLY A 238 -14.38 -7.07 26.31
CA GLY A 238 -14.52 -5.87 27.13
C GLY A 238 -13.61 -4.70 26.72
N GLN A 239 -12.92 -4.80 25.57
CA GLN A 239 -12.04 -3.75 25.06
C GLN A 239 -12.21 -3.53 23.55
N TRP A 240 -12.10 -2.27 23.15
CA TRP A 240 -12.06 -1.86 21.76
C TRP A 240 -10.71 -2.15 21.11
N ARG A 241 -10.72 -2.86 19.99
CA ARG A 241 -9.54 -3.07 19.15
C ARG A 241 -9.09 -1.77 18.50
N LYS A 242 -7.78 -1.56 18.46
CA LYS A 242 -7.18 -0.35 17.88
C LYS A 242 -6.93 -0.55 16.39
N PHE A 243 -7.27 0.47 15.60
CA PHE A 243 -7.17 0.46 14.14
C PHE A 243 -6.38 1.67 13.59
N SER A 244 -6.02 2.61 14.46
CA SER A 244 -5.26 3.81 14.12
C SER A 244 -5.84 4.57 12.90
N ILE A 245 -5.01 5.03 11.97
CA ILE A 245 -5.39 5.72 10.72
C ILE A 245 -5.89 4.75 9.64
N TYR A 246 -5.85 3.44 9.89
CA TYR A 246 -6.19 2.40 8.92
C TYR A 246 -7.66 2.01 9.01
N ASN A 247 -8.19 1.35 7.97
CA ASN A 247 -9.59 0.94 7.87
C ASN A 247 -10.05 0.03 9.02
N ASP A 248 -9.20 -0.91 9.43
CA ASP A 248 -9.52 -1.87 10.47
C ASP A 248 -8.26 -2.34 11.24
N PRO A 249 -8.42 -3.08 12.36
CA PRO A 249 -7.29 -3.55 13.14
C PRO A 249 -6.36 -4.54 12.43
N VAL A 250 -6.82 -5.20 11.35
CA VAL A 250 -5.99 -6.11 10.54
C VAL A 250 -5.07 -5.30 9.65
N ALA A 251 -5.63 -4.35 8.88
CA ALA A 251 -4.85 -3.43 8.06
C ALA A 251 -3.80 -2.68 8.90
N PHE A 252 -4.20 -2.21 10.08
CA PHE A 252 -3.29 -1.56 11.02
C PHE A 252 -2.11 -2.44 11.43
N SER A 253 -2.37 -3.64 11.96
CA SER A 253 -1.31 -4.49 12.49
C SER A 253 -0.37 -4.99 11.40
N TYR A 254 -0.89 -5.30 10.21
CA TYR A 254 -0.08 -5.77 9.09
C TYR A 254 0.84 -4.66 8.59
N ASN A 255 0.34 -3.43 8.47
CA ASN A 255 1.16 -2.29 8.09
C ASN A 255 2.22 -1.97 9.16
N MET A 256 1.93 -2.16 10.45
CA MET A 256 2.93 -2.02 11.52
C MET A 256 4.04 -3.08 11.41
N VAL A 257 3.70 -4.35 11.16
CA VAL A 257 4.70 -5.40 10.92
C VAL A 257 5.55 -5.07 9.71
N VAL A 258 4.93 -4.77 8.57
CA VAL A 258 5.60 -4.43 7.32
C VAL A 258 6.56 -3.25 7.49
N SER A 259 6.15 -2.24 8.26
CA SER A 259 7.00 -1.08 8.56
C SER A 259 8.17 -1.43 9.47
N SER A 260 7.98 -2.33 10.44
CA SER A 260 9.08 -2.85 11.26
C SER A 260 10.10 -3.64 10.43
N LEU A 261 9.64 -4.39 9.42
CA LEU A 261 10.50 -5.13 8.49
C LEU A 261 11.20 -4.21 7.49
N LEU A 262 10.54 -3.12 7.09
CA LEU A 262 11.19 -2.04 6.34
C LEU A 262 12.37 -1.47 7.12
N CYS A 263 12.15 -1.14 8.40
CA CYS A 263 13.22 -0.70 9.29
C CYS A 263 14.34 -1.75 9.41
N LEU A 264 13.99 -3.03 9.60
CA LEU A 264 14.96 -4.13 9.70
C LEU A 264 15.85 -4.21 8.44
N GLY A 265 15.26 -4.15 7.25
CA GLY A 265 16.00 -4.13 6.00
C GLY A 265 16.94 -2.92 5.92
N ILE A 266 16.44 -1.71 6.22
CA ILE A 266 17.24 -0.47 6.21
C ILE A 266 18.40 -0.51 7.22
N LEU A 267 18.22 -1.13 8.39
CA LEU A 267 19.28 -1.28 9.41
C LEU A 267 20.49 -2.07 8.91
N THR A 268 20.32 -2.94 7.90
CA THR A 268 21.42 -3.67 7.27
C THR A 268 22.25 -2.82 6.30
N GLY A 269 21.74 -1.66 5.89
CA GLY A 269 22.41 -0.75 4.98
C GLY A 269 23.47 0.15 5.64
N PRO A 270 24.21 0.92 4.83
CA PRO A 270 25.27 1.81 5.29
C PRO A 270 24.71 3.13 5.87
N ILE A 271 24.03 3.05 7.02
CA ILE A 271 23.48 4.23 7.72
C ILE A 271 24.28 4.59 8.98
N SER A 272 24.29 5.88 9.34
CA SER A 272 25.00 6.38 10.53
C SER A 272 24.40 5.83 11.83
N LYS A 273 25.22 5.74 12.89
CA LYS A 273 24.81 5.18 14.20
C LYS A 273 23.54 5.85 14.76
N ASN A 274 23.43 7.18 14.70
CA ASN A 274 22.25 7.90 15.17
C ASN A 274 20.99 7.53 14.38
N LYS A 275 21.11 7.38 13.05
CA LYS A 275 20.00 6.94 12.20
C LYS A 275 19.62 5.49 12.49
N LYS A 276 20.58 4.62 12.81
CA LYS A 276 20.30 3.24 13.25
C LYS A 276 19.44 3.22 14.51
N ILE A 277 19.77 4.05 15.50
CA ILE A 277 18.98 4.15 16.73
C ILE A 277 17.56 4.61 16.40
N ILE A 278 17.40 5.69 15.63
CA ILE A 278 16.07 6.19 15.24
C ILE A 278 15.24 5.12 14.51
N VAL A 279 15.83 4.46 13.50
CA VAL A 279 15.14 3.42 12.72
C VAL A 279 14.78 2.21 13.59
N ALA A 280 15.67 1.80 14.51
CA ALA A 280 15.39 0.73 15.46
C ALA A 280 14.27 1.11 16.45
N SER A 281 14.25 2.34 16.95
CA SER A 281 13.17 2.84 17.80
C SER A 281 11.82 2.86 17.07
N ILE A 282 11.80 3.27 15.79
CA ILE A 282 10.59 3.22 14.96
C ILE A 282 10.12 1.76 14.78
N ALA A 283 11.04 0.82 14.52
CA ALA A 283 10.72 -0.60 14.39
C ALA A 283 10.06 -1.16 15.66
N LEU A 284 10.67 -0.88 16.82
CA LEU A 284 10.15 -1.31 18.11
C LEU A 284 8.79 -0.69 18.40
N LEU A 285 8.63 0.60 18.14
CA LEU A 285 7.38 1.31 18.35
C LEU A 285 6.26 0.76 17.44
N CYS A 286 6.56 0.41 16.19
CA CYS A 286 5.60 -0.26 15.29
C CYS A 286 5.20 -1.65 15.83
N LEU A 287 6.18 -2.47 16.27
CA LEU A 287 5.90 -3.80 16.84
C LEU A 287 5.07 -3.70 18.12
N LEU A 288 5.34 -2.73 19.00
CA LEU A 288 4.53 -2.49 20.19
C LEU A 288 3.11 -2.03 19.83
N SER A 289 2.98 -1.10 18.89
CA SER A 289 1.69 -0.58 18.45
C SER A 289 0.81 -1.68 17.82
N MET A 290 1.43 -2.61 17.08
CA MET A 290 0.78 -3.79 16.52
C MET A 290 0.09 -4.65 17.60
N LEU A 291 0.68 -4.80 18.80
CA LEU A 291 0.10 -5.64 19.87
C LEU A 291 -1.30 -5.16 20.27
N TYR A 292 -1.53 -3.85 20.30
CA TYR A 292 -2.82 -3.25 20.68
C TYR A 292 -3.93 -3.43 19.64
N SER A 293 -3.62 -3.90 18.43
CA SER A 293 -4.64 -4.24 17.43
C SER A 293 -5.51 -5.46 17.82
N GLY A 294 -4.98 -6.33 18.68
CA GLY A 294 -5.61 -7.61 19.02
C GLY A 294 -5.71 -8.61 17.86
N THR A 295 -4.99 -8.38 16.76
CA THR A 295 -5.01 -9.23 15.55
C THR A 295 -4.04 -10.39 15.67
N ARG A 296 -4.53 -11.57 16.06
CA ARG A 296 -3.73 -12.80 16.24
C ARG A 296 -2.83 -13.14 15.05
N GLY A 297 -3.37 -13.04 13.83
CA GLY A 297 -2.64 -13.36 12.60
C GLY A 297 -1.37 -12.54 12.41
N ALA A 298 -1.34 -11.29 12.90
CA ALA A 298 -0.17 -10.42 12.78
C ALA A 298 0.98 -10.82 13.71
N PHE A 299 0.71 -11.47 14.84
CA PHE A 299 1.72 -11.84 15.83
C PHE A 299 2.71 -12.90 15.32
N VAL A 300 2.26 -13.74 14.39
CA VAL A 300 3.08 -14.79 13.78
C VAL A 300 3.97 -14.23 12.65
N LEU A 301 3.67 -13.05 12.12
CA LEU A 301 4.36 -12.49 10.96
C LEU A 301 5.82 -12.06 11.24
N PRO A 302 6.14 -11.33 12.33
CA PRO A 302 7.52 -10.98 12.65
C PRO A 302 8.48 -12.18 12.75
N PRO A 303 8.19 -13.26 13.51
CA PRO A 303 9.11 -14.39 13.61
C PRO A 303 9.29 -15.11 12.26
N VAL A 304 8.23 -15.30 11.48
CA VAL A 304 8.31 -15.91 10.15
C VAL A 304 9.16 -15.07 9.20
N ALA A 305 9.00 -13.74 9.23
CA ALA A 305 9.81 -12.83 8.43
C ALA A 305 11.29 -12.82 8.85
N LEU A 306 11.58 -12.97 10.15
CA LEU A 306 12.95 -13.07 10.66
C LEU A 306 13.66 -14.34 10.18
N VAL A 307 12.94 -15.45 10.02
CA VAL A 307 13.48 -16.67 9.39
C VAL A 307 13.91 -16.38 7.96
N MET A 308 13.04 -15.75 7.15
CA MET A 308 13.40 -15.34 5.79
C MET A 308 14.59 -14.38 5.77
N PHE A 309 14.63 -13.40 6.68
CA PHE A 309 15.76 -12.48 6.82
C PHE A 309 17.08 -13.21 7.15
N ALA A 310 17.05 -14.17 8.06
CA ALA A 310 18.21 -14.96 8.43
C ALA A 310 18.71 -15.82 7.25
N ILE A 311 17.79 -16.41 6.47
CA ILE A 311 18.13 -17.16 5.25
C ILE A 311 18.84 -16.26 4.23
N LEU A 312 18.33 -15.05 3.99
CA LEU A 312 18.87 -14.15 2.97
C LEU A 312 20.21 -13.50 3.36
N LYS A 313 20.44 -13.24 4.66
CA LYS A 313 21.70 -12.63 5.13
C LYS A 313 22.77 -13.65 5.52
N PHE A 314 22.38 -14.90 5.78
CA PHE A 314 23.21 -16.05 6.16
C PHE A 314 24.50 -15.67 6.92
N ASN A 315 24.34 -14.99 8.06
CA ASN A 315 25.44 -14.54 8.91
C ASN A 315 25.25 -15.05 10.33
N LYS A 316 26.30 -15.60 10.93
CA LYS A 316 26.31 -16.10 12.31
C LYS A 316 25.76 -15.10 13.32
N GLN A 317 26.09 -13.81 13.18
CA GLN A 317 25.57 -12.76 14.08
C GLN A 317 24.05 -12.56 13.94
N VAL A 318 23.54 -12.62 12.71
CA VAL A 318 22.10 -12.51 12.42
C VAL A 318 21.36 -13.75 12.92
N MET A 319 21.95 -14.94 12.77
CA MET A 319 21.38 -16.18 13.29
C MET A 319 21.31 -16.17 14.82
N ILE A 320 22.37 -15.74 15.51
CA ILE A 320 22.37 -15.64 16.98
C ILE A 320 21.33 -14.63 17.45
N ALA A 321 21.26 -13.45 16.85
CA ALA A 321 20.25 -12.45 17.18
C ALA A 321 18.82 -12.95 16.90
N GLY A 322 18.62 -13.68 15.80
CA GLY A 322 17.35 -14.31 15.46
C GLY A 322 16.94 -15.37 16.49
N ILE A 323 17.87 -16.24 16.90
CA ILE A 323 17.62 -17.26 17.95
C ILE A 323 17.27 -16.59 19.28
N ALA A 324 18.03 -15.56 19.69
CA ALA A 324 17.74 -14.82 20.91
C ALA A 324 16.34 -14.18 20.88
N PHE A 325 15.95 -13.58 19.76
CA PHE A 325 14.60 -13.03 19.58
C PHE A 325 13.52 -14.11 19.65
N MET A 326 13.74 -15.26 18.99
CA MET A 326 12.81 -16.39 19.04
C MET A 326 12.66 -16.96 20.45
N LEU A 327 13.73 -17.00 21.25
CA LEU A 327 13.68 -17.40 22.66
C LEU A 327 12.89 -16.41 23.51
N ILE A 328 13.08 -15.10 23.30
CA ILE A 328 12.30 -14.05 23.99
C ILE A 328 10.81 -14.19 23.64
N MET A 329 10.50 -14.43 22.36
CA MET A 329 9.13 -14.66 21.92
C MET A 329 8.54 -15.95 22.51
N ALA A 330 9.30 -17.04 22.54
CA ALA A 330 8.88 -18.28 23.19
C ALA A 330 8.60 -18.06 24.68
N ALA A 331 9.47 -17.35 25.40
CA ALA A 331 9.23 -17.00 26.80
C ALA A 331 7.93 -16.21 26.97
N ALA A 332 7.68 -15.19 26.14
CA ALA A 332 6.43 -14.41 26.16
C ALA A 332 5.17 -15.27 25.89
N ILE A 333 5.31 -16.37 25.12
CA ILE A 333 4.21 -17.31 24.84
C ILE A 333 3.85 -18.16 26.08
N PHE A 334 4.82 -18.48 26.94
CA PHE A 334 4.62 -19.39 28.09
C PHE A 334 4.43 -18.70 29.44
N ILE A 335 4.69 -17.38 29.54
CA ILE A 335 4.48 -16.63 30.79
C ILE A 335 2.98 -16.57 31.15
N PRO A 336 2.55 -16.97 32.36
CA PRO A 336 1.17 -16.80 32.81
C PRO A 336 0.75 -15.33 32.77
N THR A 337 -0.45 -15.02 32.25
CA THR A 337 -0.91 -13.63 32.13
C THR A 337 -2.39 -13.45 32.46
N THR A 338 -2.70 -12.32 33.09
CA THR A 338 -4.06 -11.79 33.26
C THR A 338 -4.38 -10.69 32.25
N ASN A 339 -3.41 -10.25 31.43
CA ASN A 339 -3.61 -9.18 30.46
C ASN A 339 -4.27 -9.73 29.18
N PRO A 340 -5.46 -9.22 28.77
CA PRO A 340 -6.17 -9.70 27.58
C PRO A 340 -5.35 -9.62 26.28
N THR A 341 -4.48 -8.61 26.15
CA THR A 341 -3.62 -8.44 24.97
C THR A 341 -2.56 -9.54 24.90
N LEU A 342 -1.92 -9.86 26.04
CA LEU A 342 -0.91 -10.91 26.11
C LEU A 342 -1.56 -12.29 25.96
N TYR A 343 -2.76 -12.51 26.51
CA TYR A 343 -3.52 -13.75 26.31
C TYR A 343 -3.86 -13.98 24.83
N ARG A 344 -4.25 -12.92 24.09
CA ARG A 344 -4.47 -12.99 22.64
C ARG A 344 -3.19 -13.28 21.87
N PHE A 345 -2.07 -12.71 22.31
CA PHE A 345 -0.75 -13.04 21.74
C PHE A 345 -0.43 -14.53 21.91
N GLN A 346 -0.62 -15.09 23.10
CA GLN A 346 -0.34 -16.50 23.40
C GLN A 346 -1.22 -17.47 22.64
N THR A 347 -2.53 -17.19 22.59
CA THR A 347 -3.51 -18.03 21.87
C THR A 347 -3.27 -18.05 20.36
N ALA A 348 -2.65 -17.01 19.78
CA ALA A 348 -2.27 -17.02 18.37
C ALA A 348 -1.27 -18.12 18.01
N PHE A 349 -0.45 -18.58 18.98
CA PHE A 349 0.51 -19.66 18.81
C PHE A 349 -0.02 -21.03 19.27
N ARG A 350 -1.33 -21.13 19.62
CA ARG A 350 -2.03 -22.37 19.99
C ARG A 350 -3.26 -22.59 19.11
N PRO A 351 -3.08 -23.03 17.84
CA PRO A 351 -4.16 -23.02 16.84
C PRO A 351 -5.33 -23.97 17.15
N SER A 352 -5.09 -25.07 17.87
CA SER A 352 -6.11 -26.08 18.17
C SER A 352 -7.22 -25.61 19.12
N GLU A 353 -6.92 -24.63 19.96
CA GLU A 353 -7.84 -24.08 20.97
C GLU A 353 -8.53 -22.78 20.50
N ASP A 354 -8.20 -22.29 19.29
CA ASP A 354 -8.77 -21.05 18.77
C ASP A 354 -10.09 -21.30 18.01
N ALA A 355 -11.20 -20.89 18.61
CA ALA A 355 -12.53 -20.91 17.99
C ALA A 355 -12.57 -20.22 16.61
N SER A 356 -11.82 -19.12 16.42
CA SER A 356 -11.79 -18.40 15.14
C SER A 356 -11.09 -19.22 14.04
N PHE A 357 -10.02 -19.93 14.38
CA PHE A 357 -9.32 -20.80 13.44
C PHE A 357 -10.17 -22.01 13.04
N ASN A 358 -10.89 -22.60 14.00
CA ASN A 358 -11.75 -23.77 13.75
C ASN A 358 -12.94 -23.43 12.85
N VAL A 359 -13.59 -22.28 13.04
CA VAL A 359 -14.67 -21.80 12.15
C VAL A 359 -14.18 -21.65 10.71
N ARG A 360 -12.99 -21.07 10.51
CA ARG A 360 -12.39 -20.96 9.17
C ARG A 360 -12.14 -22.30 8.52
N LYS A 361 -11.63 -23.28 9.28
CA LYS A 361 -11.40 -24.64 8.78
C LYS A 361 -12.69 -25.32 8.35
N ILE A 362 -13.78 -25.11 9.08
CA ILE A 362 -15.11 -25.62 8.73
C ILE A 362 -15.64 -24.93 7.46
N ASN A 363 -15.54 -23.61 7.38
CA ASN A 363 -15.95 -22.82 6.21
C ASN A 363 -15.17 -23.24 4.95
N GLN A 364 -13.85 -23.43 5.07
CA GLN A 364 -12.99 -23.91 3.99
C GLN A 364 -13.40 -25.30 3.49
N LYS A 365 -13.72 -26.23 4.39
CA LYS A 365 -14.23 -27.55 4.01
C LYS A 365 -15.58 -27.48 3.31
N ARG A 366 -16.48 -26.59 3.78
CA ARG A 366 -17.81 -26.43 3.20
C ARG A 366 -17.76 -25.89 1.77
N ILE A 367 -16.83 -24.99 1.47
CA ILE A 367 -16.71 -24.37 0.13
C ILE A 367 -15.84 -25.18 -0.83
N GLN A 368 -15.07 -26.16 -0.35
CA GLN A 368 -14.14 -26.95 -1.16
C GLN A 368 -14.80 -27.63 -2.38
N PRO A 369 -15.99 -28.26 -2.29
CA PRO A 369 -16.63 -28.87 -3.45
C PRO A 369 -17.01 -27.85 -4.54
N PHE A 370 -17.38 -26.64 -4.14
CA PHE A 370 -17.68 -25.55 -5.06
C PHE A 370 -16.43 -25.15 -5.85
N ILE A 371 -15.31 -24.94 -5.17
CA ILE A 371 -14.03 -24.56 -5.82
C ILE A 371 -13.58 -25.64 -6.80
N GLN A 372 -13.72 -26.93 -6.44
CA GLN A 372 -13.29 -28.04 -7.30
C GLN A 372 -14.12 -28.17 -8.58
N THR A 373 -15.40 -27.82 -8.52
CA THR A 373 -16.32 -27.91 -9.66
C THR A 373 -16.32 -26.65 -10.54
N HIS A 374 -15.81 -25.53 -10.03
CA HIS A 374 -15.83 -24.23 -10.71
C HIS A 374 -14.39 -23.73 -10.98
N PRO A 375 -13.78 -24.09 -12.13
CA PRO A 375 -12.39 -23.73 -12.44
C PRO A 375 -12.12 -22.21 -12.54
N LEU A 376 -13.12 -21.44 -12.96
CA LEU A 376 -13.10 -19.96 -12.98
C LEU A 376 -13.72 -19.34 -11.72
N GLY A 377 -14.16 -20.15 -10.75
CA GLY A 377 -14.81 -19.66 -9.52
C GLY A 377 -16.23 -19.16 -9.77
N GLY A 378 -16.76 -18.40 -8.81
CA GLY A 378 -18.09 -17.79 -8.87
C GLY A 378 -18.14 -16.38 -9.46
N GLY A 379 -17.01 -15.87 -9.97
CA GLY A 379 -16.89 -14.53 -10.50
C GLY A 379 -16.28 -13.52 -9.52
N LEU A 380 -15.53 -12.56 -10.07
CA LEU A 380 -14.89 -11.51 -9.29
C LEU A 380 -15.92 -10.64 -8.54
N GLY A 381 -15.78 -10.54 -7.22
CA GLY A 381 -16.72 -9.81 -6.36
C GLY A 381 -17.97 -10.59 -5.96
N ALA A 382 -18.01 -11.91 -6.20
CA ALA A 382 -19.13 -12.76 -5.78
C ALA A 382 -19.24 -12.92 -4.25
N THR A 383 -18.19 -12.61 -3.49
CA THR A 383 -18.17 -12.70 -2.02
C THR A 383 -18.03 -11.34 -1.34
N GLY A 384 -18.33 -11.29 -0.04
CA GLY A 384 -18.21 -10.09 0.78
C GLY A 384 -19.25 -9.02 0.42
N THR A 385 -18.88 -7.76 0.66
CA THR A 385 -19.81 -6.62 0.56
C THR A 385 -20.42 -6.44 -0.84
N TRP A 386 -19.66 -6.69 -1.90
CA TRP A 386 -20.14 -6.59 -3.27
C TRP A 386 -21.08 -7.72 -3.66
N GLY A 387 -20.80 -8.95 -3.22
CA GLY A 387 -21.69 -10.09 -3.40
C GLY A 387 -23.03 -9.85 -2.71
N GLN A 388 -23.03 -9.39 -1.45
CA GLN A 388 -24.24 -9.04 -0.72
C GLN A 388 -25.03 -7.91 -1.39
N ARG A 389 -24.35 -6.90 -1.92
CA ARG A 389 -25.00 -5.75 -2.55
C ARG A 389 -25.62 -6.07 -3.90
N PHE A 390 -24.94 -6.85 -4.74
CA PHE A 390 -25.31 -7.04 -6.15
C PHE A 390 -25.89 -8.41 -6.46
N ALA A 391 -25.75 -9.39 -5.56
CA ALA A 391 -26.32 -10.74 -5.68
C ALA A 391 -26.66 -11.35 -4.30
N PRO A 392 -27.51 -10.69 -3.47
CA PRO A 392 -27.75 -11.07 -2.06
C PRO A 392 -28.27 -12.49 -1.86
N ASN A 393 -28.99 -13.02 -2.84
CA ASN A 393 -29.58 -14.36 -2.78
C ASN A 393 -28.63 -15.48 -3.25
N SER A 394 -27.43 -15.12 -3.72
CA SER A 394 -26.45 -16.11 -4.17
C SER A 394 -25.83 -16.87 -3.00
N MET A 395 -25.39 -18.10 -3.25
CA MET A 395 -24.69 -18.91 -2.25
C MET A 395 -23.44 -18.20 -1.69
N LEU A 396 -22.75 -17.44 -2.55
CA LEU A 396 -21.46 -16.81 -2.24
C LEU A 396 -21.58 -15.46 -1.54
N ALA A 397 -22.72 -14.76 -1.66
CA ALA A 397 -22.92 -13.46 -1.02
C ALA A 397 -22.75 -13.52 0.51
N ASN A 398 -23.22 -14.60 1.14
CA ASN A 398 -23.14 -14.76 2.60
C ASN A 398 -21.95 -15.61 3.05
N PHE A 399 -21.04 -15.97 2.14
CA PHE A 399 -19.83 -16.71 2.48
C PHE A 399 -18.72 -15.74 2.89
N PRO A 400 -18.24 -15.77 4.15
CA PRO A 400 -17.07 -15.01 4.55
C PRO A 400 -15.80 -15.75 4.06
N PRO A 401 -15.03 -15.17 3.12
CA PRO A 401 -13.83 -15.85 2.64
C PRO A 401 -12.74 -15.99 3.71
N ASP A 402 -12.72 -15.09 4.71
CA ASP A 402 -11.82 -15.05 5.88
C ASP A 402 -10.31 -15.03 5.59
N SER A 403 -9.89 -15.29 4.35
CA SER A 403 -8.52 -15.48 3.87
C SER A 403 -8.43 -14.98 2.43
N GLY A 404 -7.32 -14.31 2.10
CA GLY A 404 -7.13 -13.82 0.74
C GLY A 404 -7.01 -14.94 -0.30
N TYR A 405 -6.42 -16.10 0.05
CA TYR A 405 -6.39 -17.23 -0.89
C TYR A 405 -7.74 -17.88 -1.08
N VAL A 406 -8.53 -17.99 -0.02
CA VAL A 406 -9.89 -18.55 -0.12
C VAL A 406 -10.76 -17.62 -0.94
N ARG A 407 -10.67 -16.30 -0.74
CA ARG A 407 -11.34 -15.31 -1.60
C ARG A 407 -10.97 -15.53 -3.06
N VAL A 408 -9.68 -15.59 -3.39
CA VAL A 408 -9.22 -15.85 -4.77
C VAL A 408 -9.75 -17.20 -5.27
N ALA A 409 -9.68 -18.27 -4.48
CA ALA A 409 -10.12 -19.59 -4.91
C ALA A 409 -11.64 -19.66 -5.17
N VAL A 410 -12.43 -18.92 -4.39
CA VAL A 410 -13.90 -18.90 -4.51
C VAL A 410 -14.35 -17.98 -5.65
N GLU A 411 -13.78 -16.77 -5.74
CA GLU A 411 -14.16 -15.79 -6.75
C GLU A 411 -13.56 -16.10 -8.12
N LEU A 412 -12.32 -16.57 -8.17
CA LEU A 412 -11.51 -16.75 -9.38
C LEU A 412 -11.17 -18.21 -9.69
N GLY A 413 -11.61 -19.14 -8.84
CA GLY A 413 -11.42 -20.57 -9.03
C GLY A 413 -10.00 -21.06 -8.72
N TRP A 414 -9.78 -22.37 -8.89
CA TRP A 414 -8.46 -22.97 -8.68
C TRP A 414 -7.45 -22.55 -9.75
N VAL A 415 -7.90 -22.18 -10.96
CA VAL A 415 -7.04 -21.61 -12.02
C VAL A 415 -6.52 -20.25 -11.59
N GLY A 416 -7.42 -19.36 -11.13
CA GLY A 416 -7.04 -18.07 -10.56
C GLY A 416 -6.09 -18.23 -9.38
N LEU A 417 -6.40 -19.12 -8.43
CA LEU A 417 -5.51 -19.40 -7.30
C LEU A 417 -4.10 -19.84 -7.75
N PHE A 418 -4.00 -20.69 -8.76
CA PHE A 418 -2.72 -21.15 -9.29
C PHE A 418 -1.91 -19.99 -9.90
N ILE A 419 -2.55 -19.15 -10.72
CA ILE A 419 -1.90 -17.96 -11.31
C ILE A 419 -1.45 -16.99 -10.20
N PHE A 420 -2.26 -16.80 -9.17
CA PHE A 420 -1.92 -15.95 -8.02
C PHE A 420 -0.68 -16.47 -7.29
N CYS A 421 -0.63 -17.78 -7.00
CA CYS A 421 0.52 -18.40 -6.37
C CYS A 421 1.79 -18.28 -7.23
N LEU A 422 1.67 -18.46 -8.55
CA LEU A 422 2.77 -18.25 -9.49
C LEU A 422 3.24 -16.79 -9.54
N LEU A 423 2.32 -15.83 -9.46
CA LEU A 423 2.64 -14.41 -9.41
C LEU A 423 3.52 -14.12 -8.18
N ILE A 424 3.08 -14.55 -7.00
CA ILE A 424 3.84 -14.30 -5.77
C ILE A 424 5.17 -15.05 -5.77
N PHE A 425 5.19 -16.31 -6.20
CA PHE A 425 6.42 -17.08 -6.35
C PHE A 425 7.42 -16.37 -7.27
N THR A 426 6.95 -15.82 -8.39
CA THR A 426 7.79 -15.10 -9.35
C THR A 426 8.36 -13.82 -8.75
N ILE A 427 7.54 -13.04 -8.04
CA ILE A 427 8.01 -11.83 -7.34
C ILE A 427 9.08 -12.18 -6.31
N LEU A 428 8.85 -13.21 -5.49
CA LEU A 428 9.82 -13.64 -4.48
C LEU A 428 11.10 -14.19 -5.10
N ARG A 429 11.01 -15.07 -6.11
CA ARG A 429 12.16 -15.63 -6.82
C ARG A 429 13.05 -14.53 -7.39
N VAL A 430 12.44 -13.60 -8.13
CA VAL A 430 13.17 -12.48 -8.75
C VAL A 430 13.77 -11.56 -7.68
N GLY A 431 13.03 -11.25 -6.62
CA GLY A 431 13.54 -10.42 -5.53
C GLY A 431 14.69 -11.06 -4.76
N ILE A 432 14.64 -12.36 -4.49
CA ILE A 432 15.73 -13.10 -3.87
C ILE A 432 16.96 -13.06 -4.78
N ASN A 433 16.80 -13.32 -6.08
CA ASN A 433 17.90 -13.25 -7.04
C ASN A 433 18.52 -11.83 -7.09
N HIS A 434 17.70 -10.79 -7.11
CA HIS A 434 18.17 -9.40 -7.10
C HIS A 434 18.90 -9.03 -5.80
N CYS A 435 18.44 -9.52 -4.63
CA CYS A 435 19.17 -9.33 -3.37
C CYS A 435 20.60 -9.87 -3.43
N PHE A 436 20.83 -10.97 -4.13
CA PHE A 436 22.17 -11.53 -4.32
C PHE A 436 22.96 -10.82 -5.44
N ALA A 437 22.29 -10.35 -6.50
CA ALA A 437 22.94 -9.71 -7.64
C ALA A 437 23.33 -8.24 -7.42
N ILE A 438 22.58 -7.48 -6.61
CA ILE A 438 22.84 -6.05 -6.36
C ILE A 438 24.16 -5.87 -5.61
N GLN A 439 25.00 -4.96 -6.11
CA GLN A 439 26.31 -4.65 -5.54
C GLN A 439 26.26 -3.47 -4.56
N ASP A 440 25.51 -2.40 -4.86
CA ASP A 440 25.37 -1.24 -3.98
C ASP A 440 24.72 -1.64 -2.64
N PRO A 441 25.41 -1.47 -1.50
CA PRO A 441 24.94 -1.96 -0.21
C PRO A 441 23.68 -1.24 0.31
N GLU A 442 23.40 -0.02 -0.18
CA GLU A 442 22.19 0.72 0.17
C GLU A 442 21.00 0.26 -0.68
N LEU A 443 21.16 0.06 -1.99
CA LEU A 443 20.11 -0.52 -2.83
C LEU A 443 19.80 -1.97 -2.44
N LYS A 444 20.82 -2.73 -2.06
CA LYS A 444 20.67 -4.11 -1.56
C LYS A 444 19.83 -4.16 -0.29
N SER A 445 20.01 -3.21 0.63
CA SER A 445 19.21 -3.15 1.86
C SER A 445 17.74 -2.80 1.58
N TYR A 446 17.48 -1.94 0.59
CA TYR A 446 16.12 -1.63 0.14
C TYR A 446 15.46 -2.82 -0.53
N CYS A 447 16.16 -3.51 -1.43
CA CYS A 447 15.66 -4.73 -2.07
C CYS A 447 15.34 -5.82 -1.04
N LEU A 448 16.23 -6.03 -0.07
CA LEU A 448 16.01 -6.95 1.05
C LEU A 448 14.75 -6.60 1.84
N ALA A 449 14.57 -5.32 2.19
CA ALA A 449 13.36 -4.85 2.86
C ALA A 449 12.10 -5.19 2.05
N MET A 450 12.10 -4.92 0.74
CA MET A 450 10.94 -5.20 -0.12
C MET A 450 10.62 -6.70 -0.20
N VAL A 451 11.63 -7.56 -0.31
CA VAL A 451 11.44 -9.02 -0.32
C VAL A 451 10.80 -9.51 0.98
N LEU A 452 11.26 -9.01 2.13
CA LEU A 452 10.66 -9.34 3.43
C LEU A 452 9.19 -8.90 3.49
N ILE A 453 8.89 -7.70 3.01
CA ILE A 453 7.52 -7.17 2.99
C ILE A 453 6.59 -8.02 2.12
N ILE A 454 7.01 -8.36 0.89
CA ILE A 454 6.22 -9.22 -0.01
C ILE A 454 6.00 -10.59 0.63
N PHE A 455 7.05 -11.19 1.20
CA PHE A 455 6.96 -12.48 1.87
C PHE A 455 5.98 -12.43 3.06
N THR A 456 6.05 -11.39 3.87
CA THR A 456 5.16 -11.20 5.01
C THR A 456 3.71 -10.98 4.60
N PHE A 457 3.44 -10.17 3.57
CA PHE A 457 2.09 -10.04 3.03
C PHE A 457 1.56 -11.37 2.50
N HIS A 458 2.40 -12.17 1.83
CA HIS A 458 2.01 -13.48 1.31
C HIS A 458 1.62 -14.45 2.43
N VAL A 459 2.43 -14.55 3.48
CA VAL A 459 2.12 -15.38 4.67
C VAL A 459 0.89 -14.86 5.39
N GLY A 460 0.78 -13.54 5.57
CA GLY A 460 -0.38 -12.90 6.19
C GLY A 460 -1.68 -13.05 5.39
N ASN A 461 -1.58 -13.21 4.06
CA ASN A 461 -2.74 -13.41 3.20
C ASN A 461 -3.42 -14.79 3.43
N TYR A 462 -2.75 -15.70 4.13
CA TYR A 462 -3.29 -17.00 4.49
C TYR A 462 -4.36 -16.92 5.59
N PRO A 463 -4.07 -16.36 6.78
CA PRO A 463 -5.09 -16.24 7.80
C PRO A 463 -6.10 -15.12 7.55
N GLN A 464 -5.79 -14.08 6.78
CA GLN A 464 -6.66 -12.90 6.58
C GLN A 464 -6.43 -12.26 5.21
N GLU A 465 -7.31 -11.37 4.76
CA GLU A 465 -7.09 -10.57 3.55
C GLU A 465 -6.07 -9.46 3.81
N ALA A 466 -4.84 -9.67 3.36
CA ALA A 466 -3.70 -8.80 3.70
C ALA A 466 -3.43 -7.70 2.66
N ILE A 467 -3.82 -7.95 1.40
CA ILE A 467 -3.34 -7.20 0.23
C ILE A 467 -4.40 -6.22 -0.29
N VAL A 468 -5.69 -6.53 -0.23
CA VAL A 468 -6.72 -5.84 -1.03
C VAL A 468 -7.08 -4.44 -0.49
N GLN A 469 -6.83 -4.16 0.79
CA GLN A 469 -7.21 -2.90 1.42
C GLN A 469 -6.11 -1.83 1.36
N PHE A 470 -6.49 -0.55 1.40
CA PHE A 470 -5.56 0.56 1.54
C PHE A 470 -4.92 0.61 2.93
N PRO A 471 -3.63 1.00 3.05
CA PRO A 471 -2.68 1.31 1.96
C PRO A 471 -2.00 0.06 1.36
N SER A 472 -2.25 -1.13 1.90
CA SER A 472 -1.53 -2.36 1.56
C SER A 472 -1.58 -2.70 0.07
N ASN A 473 -2.71 -2.51 -0.60
CA ASN A 473 -2.86 -2.75 -2.04
C ASN A 473 -1.86 -1.95 -2.89
N VAL A 474 -1.74 -0.65 -2.64
CA VAL A 474 -0.79 0.23 -3.35
C VAL A 474 0.65 -0.10 -2.98
N TYR A 475 0.92 -0.24 -1.68
CA TYR A 475 2.28 -0.41 -1.18
C TYR A 475 2.86 -1.79 -1.47
N PHE A 476 2.01 -2.81 -1.64
CA PHE A 476 2.42 -4.11 -2.14
C PHE A 476 3.00 -4.02 -3.56
N TYR A 477 2.30 -3.36 -4.49
CA TYR A 477 2.82 -3.17 -5.85
C TYR A 477 3.98 -2.20 -5.92
N LEU A 478 4.04 -1.21 -5.02
CA LEU A 478 5.23 -0.38 -4.84
C LEU A 478 6.43 -1.24 -4.42
N ALA A 479 6.27 -2.12 -3.44
CA ALA A 479 7.35 -3.00 -3.00
C ALA A 479 7.81 -3.95 -4.10
N ALA A 480 6.88 -4.55 -4.84
CA ALA A 480 7.19 -5.38 -6.01
C ALA A 480 7.95 -4.58 -7.08
N ALA A 481 7.53 -3.35 -7.39
CA ALA A 481 8.22 -2.48 -8.34
C ALA A 481 9.61 -2.09 -7.82
N LEU A 482 9.76 -1.77 -6.53
CA LEU A 482 11.02 -1.35 -5.93
C LEU A 482 12.10 -2.43 -6.00
N ILE A 483 11.73 -3.71 -5.98
CA ILE A 483 12.66 -4.82 -6.22
C ILE A 483 13.35 -4.68 -7.58
N GLU A 484 12.56 -4.50 -8.64
CA GLU A 484 13.07 -4.33 -10.01
C GLU A 484 13.81 -2.99 -10.18
N ILE A 485 13.27 -1.92 -9.60
CA ILE A 485 13.87 -0.58 -9.66
C ILE A 485 15.25 -0.56 -9.00
N CYS A 486 15.41 -1.17 -7.83
CA CYS A 486 16.70 -1.21 -7.13
C CYS A 486 17.76 -1.92 -7.99
N TYR A 487 17.42 -3.07 -8.57
CA TYR A 487 18.32 -3.80 -9.47
C TYR A 487 18.69 -2.98 -10.70
N ARG A 488 17.69 -2.37 -11.36
CA ARG A 488 17.91 -1.53 -12.55
C ARG A 488 18.80 -0.31 -12.27
N ILE A 489 18.64 0.35 -11.11
CA ILE A 489 19.48 1.49 -10.73
C ILE A 489 20.93 1.04 -10.45
N ASP A 490 21.11 -0.11 -9.82
CA ASP A 490 22.43 -0.70 -9.56
C ASP A 490 23.15 -1.04 -10.88
N GLN A 491 22.48 -1.74 -11.80
CA GLN A 491 23.02 -2.09 -13.12
C GLN A 491 23.48 -0.85 -13.88
N LYS A 492 22.64 0.20 -13.95
CA LYS A 492 23.00 1.47 -14.60
C LYS A 492 24.23 2.13 -13.99
N SER A 493 24.37 2.07 -12.67
CA SER A 493 25.51 2.64 -11.97
C SER A 493 26.81 1.87 -12.25
N ASN A 494 26.72 0.56 -12.49
CA ASN A 494 27.85 -0.30 -12.80
C ASN A 494 28.29 -0.24 -14.28
N THR A 495 27.36 0.02 -15.21
CA THR A 495 27.67 0.15 -16.66
C THR A 495 28.29 1.48 -17.07
N ILE A 496 28.20 2.53 -16.25
CA ILE A 496 28.86 3.81 -16.53
C ILE A 496 30.26 3.72 -15.92
N PRO A 497 31.35 3.55 -16.71
CA PRO A 497 32.68 3.58 -16.14
C PRO A 497 32.88 4.94 -15.49
N ILE A 498 33.25 4.92 -14.21
CA ILE A 498 33.70 6.09 -13.48
C ILE A 498 35.00 6.53 -14.16
N THR A 499 34.92 7.43 -15.14
CA THR A 499 36.07 8.25 -15.52
C THR A 499 36.42 9.07 -14.28
N LYS A 500 37.36 8.52 -13.50
CA LYS A 500 38.10 9.26 -12.48
C LYS A 500 39.04 10.25 -13.16
#